data_AF-A0ABD3FUA4-F1
#
_entry.id   AF-A0ABD3FUA4-F1
#
_cell.length_a   1.000
_cell.length_b   1.000
_cell.length_c   1.000
_cell.angle_alpha   90.00
_cell.angle_beta   90.00
_cell.angle_gamma   90.00
#
_symmetry.space_group_name_H-M   'P 1'
#
loop_
_entity.id
_entity.type
_entity.pdbx_description
1 polymer ?
#
loop_
_entity_poly.entity_id
_entity_poly.type
_entity_poly.pdbx_seq_one_letter_code
_entity_poly.pdbx_strand_id
1 'polypeptide(L)'
;MLLLLGIDASSVLTNSDASLTHSHLGLTWTTTSTRSLRNSHEAVEEEADTERAGTSNALDDIVAKAMQLLNKNPEDVFKKLKLAKTNLQNNAVFEQWLQYVYKFRAAKGENKFSDQRLFNLLWDSHYHADDLVPLFQSLTHVQGMKSLARTMQLHLFEVAPQNTRNMMNKAWLQGLNTPDDVFHILLLEKNALESQQRLPQWLKFAEIYKTENKISSWKGELNLMLKTPHEK
;
A
#
# COMPACT_ATOMS: atom_id res chain seq x y z
N MET A 1 -32.39 29.01 -53.56
CA MET A 1 -31.77 30.34 -53.43
C MET A 1 -31.00 30.31 -52.10
N LEU A 2 -29.78 29.76 -52.04
CA LEU A 2 -28.44 30.38 -52.27
C LEU A 2 -28.26 31.63 -51.35
N LEU A 3 -27.24 31.82 -50.49
CA LEU A 3 -25.88 31.26 -50.26
C LEU A 3 -25.42 31.64 -48.81
N LEU A 4 -24.83 30.74 -48.03
CA LEU A 4 -23.38 30.59 -47.69
C LEU A 4 -22.66 31.78 -47.03
N LEU A 5 -22.23 31.58 -45.78
CA LEU A 5 -20.86 31.69 -45.23
C LEU A 5 -20.85 30.78 -43.98
N GLY A 6 -20.04 29.74 -43.77
CA GLY A 6 -18.67 29.50 -44.23
C GLY A 6 -17.70 29.98 -43.15
N ILE A 7 -17.28 29.09 -42.24
CA ILE A 7 -15.90 28.91 -41.72
C ILE A 7 -15.86 27.58 -40.98
N ASP A 8 -15.08 26.66 -41.55
CA ASP A 8 -14.48 25.51 -40.91
C ASP A 8 -13.07 25.94 -40.48
N ALA A 9 -12.66 25.58 -39.26
CA ALA A 9 -11.28 25.63 -38.83
C ALA A 9 -11.07 24.55 -37.77
N SER A 10 -10.37 23.51 -38.22
CA SER A 10 -9.80 22.42 -37.45
C SER A 10 -8.95 22.87 -36.26
N SER A 11 -8.73 21.91 -35.36
CA SER A 11 -7.64 21.81 -34.39
C SER A 11 -7.60 22.80 -33.23
N VAL A 12 -8.11 22.36 -32.09
CA VAL A 12 -7.44 22.65 -30.81
C VAL A 12 -7.32 21.33 -30.05
N LEU A 13 -6.22 20.62 -30.34
CA LEU A 13 -5.60 19.70 -29.41
C LEU A 13 -5.11 20.54 -28.22
N THR A 14 -5.90 20.63 -27.14
CA THR A 14 -5.31 21.00 -25.85
C THR A 14 -4.59 19.76 -25.32
N ASN A 15 -3.33 19.61 -25.73
CA ASN A 15 -2.33 18.90 -24.95
C ASN A 15 -2.28 19.58 -23.57
N SER A 16 -3.07 19.06 -22.63
CA SER A 16 -2.77 19.19 -21.21
C SER A 16 -1.66 18.19 -20.94
N ASP A 17 -0.42 18.66 -21.14
CA ASP A 17 0.80 18.06 -20.62
C ASP A 17 0.66 18.00 -19.08
N ALA A 18 0.00 16.97 -18.60
CA ALA A 18 0.15 16.53 -17.23
C ALA A 18 1.55 15.91 -17.17
N SER A 19 2.53 16.73 -16.81
CA SER A 19 3.88 16.30 -16.50
C SER A 19 3.78 15.24 -15.39
N LEU A 20 3.73 13.97 -15.81
CA LEU A 20 3.94 12.82 -14.95
C LEU A 20 5.39 12.90 -14.50
N THR A 21 5.61 13.54 -13.36
CA THR A 21 6.88 13.45 -12.66
C THR A 21 7.08 11.97 -12.33
N HIS A 22 7.95 11.31 -13.09
CA HIS A 22 8.46 9.99 -12.78
C HIS A 22 9.16 10.05 -11.43
N SER A 23 8.41 9.73 -10.37
CA SER A 23 8.95 9.49 -9.05
C SER A 23 9.75 8.18 -9.09
N HIS A 24 11.06 8.36 -9.17
CA HIS A 24 12.08 7.36 -8.92
C HIS A 24 11.69 6.50 -7.70
N LEU A 25 11.45 5.21 -7.92
CA LEU A 25 10.91 4.24 -6.96
C LEU A 25 11.92 3.92 -5.84
N GLY A 26 12.20 4.89 -4.97
CA GLY A 26 12.91 4.71 -3.71
C GLY A 26 12.00 4.09 -2.66
N LEU A 27 11.76 2.78 -2.77
CA LEU A 27 11.05 2.01 -1.74
C LEU A 27 12.06 1.61 -0.65
N THR A 28 12.04 2.26 0.50
CA THR A 28 12.88 1.89 1.66
C THR A 28 12.05 1.16 2.71
N TRP A 29 12.44 -0.08 3.02
CA TRP A 29 11.89 -0.85 4.12
C TRP A 29 12.80 -0.70 5.34
N THR A 30 12.37 -0.01 6.39
CA THR A 30 13.15 0.10 7.63
C THR A 30 12.88 -1.12 8.51
N THR A 31 13.81 -2.07 8.56
CA THR A 31 13.79 -3.17 9.54
C THR A 31 14.37 -2.69 10.87
N THR A 32 13.51 -2.33 11.82
CA THR A 32 13.95 -2.08 13.20
C THR A 32 14.19 -3.42 13.89
N SER A 33 15.43 -3.93 13.83
CA SER A 33 15.87 -5.03 14.69
C SER A 33 16.37 -4.47 16.02
N THR A 34 15.56 -4.58 17.07
CA THR A 34 15.97 -4.23 18.43
C THR A 34 16.95 -5.28 18.96
N ARG A 35 18.25 -5.03 18.84
CA ARG A 35 19.29 -5.84 19.49
C ARG A 35 19.68 -5.19 20.82
N SER A 36 19.26 -5.80 21.92
CA SER A 36 19.66 -5.47 23.29
C SER A 36 21.17 -5.66 23.47
N LEU A 37 21.86 -4.62 23.96
CA LEU A 37 23.29 -4.64 24.28
C LEU A 37 23.48 -4.96 25.76
N ARG A 38 24.23 -6.03 26.05
CA ARG A 38 24.95 -6.18 27.33
C ARG A 38 26.29 -6.88 27.08
N ASN A 39 27.36 -6.10 27.19
CA ASN A 39 28.75 -6.56 27.36
C ASN A 39 28.93 -7.06 28.81
N SER A 40 29.86 -7.95 29.16
CA SER A 40 31.32 -7.80 28.96
C SER A 40 32.13 -9.10 29.22
N HIS A 41 33.27 -9.23 28.51
CA HIS A 41 34.56 -9.93 28.78
C HIS A 41 34.55 -11.45 29.05
N GLU A 42 35.43 -12.30 28.47
CA GLU A 42 36.89 -12.22 28.24
C GLU A 42 37.35 -13.09 27.02
N ALA A 43 38.58 -12.86 26.55
CA ALA A 43 39.15 -13.30 25.27
C ALA A 43 39.85 -14.68 25.28
N VAL A 44 39.75 -15.42 24.16
CA VAL A 44 40.79 -16.33 23.61
C VAL A 44 40.66 -16.35 22.07
N GLU A 45 41.79 -16.25 21.38
CA GLU A 45 41.98 -16.27 19.92
C GLU A 45 41.78 -17.68 19.32
N GLU A 46 41.06 -17.79 18.20
CA GLU A 46 41.46 -18.64 17.05
C GLU A 46 40.63 -18.29 15.80
N GLU A 47 41.31 -18.25 14.65
CA GLU A 47 40.79 -17.90 13.33
C GLU A 47 39.73 -18.87 12.81
N ALA A 48 38.65 -18.33 12.23
CA ALA A 48 37.98 -18.91 11.07
C ALA A 48 37.11 -17.84 10.41
N ASP A 49 37.56 -17.42 9.23
CA ASP A 49 36.77 -16.95 8.09
C ASP A 49 35.26 -16.81 8.30
N THR A 50 34.77 -15.58 8.35
CA THR A 50 33.60 -15.24 7.52
C THR A 50 33.60 -13.74 7.25
N GLU A 51 34.10 -13.39 6.07
CA GLU A 51 33.98 -12.09 5.44
C GLU A 51 32.59 -11.48 5.64
N ARG A 52 32.55 -10.40 6.42
CA ARG A 52 31.42 -9.47 6.54
C ARG A 52 31.27 -8.62 5.26
N ALA A 53 31.09 -9.26 4.10
CA ALA A 53 31.02 -8.59 2.80
C ALA A 53 29.89 -9.13 1.87
N GLY A 54 28.94 -9.91 2.39
CA GLY A 54 28.03 -10.71 1.54
C GLY A 54 26.67 -10.11 1.14
N THR A 55 26.21 -9.00 1.70
CA THR A 55 24.81 -8.57 1.50
C THR A 55 24.60 -7.55 0.38
N SER A 56 25.63 -6.76 0.05
CA SER A 56 25.49 -5.62 -0.89
C SER A 56 25.48 -6.04 -2.36
N ASN A 57 26.31 -7.01 -2.76
CA ASN A 57 26.42 -7.41 -4.18
C ASN A 57 25.38 -8.48 -4.60
N ALA A 58 24.75 -9.16 -3.64
CA ALA A 58 23.75 -10.19 -3.89
C ALA A 58 22.34 -9.63 -4.18
N LEU A 59 21.99 -8.48 -3.58
CA LEU A 59 20.70 -7.82 -3.81
C LEU A 59 20.63 -7.11 -5.18
N ASP A 60 21.76 -6.61 -5.67
CA ASP A 60 21.87 -5.93 -6.97
C ASP A 60 21.79 -6.90 -8.18
N ASP A 61 22.18 -8.17 -8.04
CA ASP A 61 22.01 -9.21 -9.09
C ASP A 61 20.55 -9.73 -9.19
N ILE A 62 19.85 -9.76 -8.05
CA ILE A 62 18.47 -10.27 -7.91
C ILE A 62 17.46 -9.35 -8.60
N VAL A 63 17.69 -8.04 -8.49
CA VAL A 63 16.84 -7.02 -9.10
C VAL A 63 17.23 -6.78 -10.57
N ALA A 64 18.48 -6.99 -10.96
CA ALA A 64 18.94 -6.95 -12.35
C ALA A 64 18.39 -8.13 -13.19
N LYS A 65 18.27 -9.35 -12.63
CA LYS A 65 17.49 -10.46 -13.22
C LYS A 65 16.00 -10.15 -13.30
N ALA A 66 15.45 -9.49 -12.29
CA ALA A 66 14.08 -8.98 -12.32
C ALA A 66 13.86 -7.97 -13.46
N MET A 67 14.90 -7.37 -14.06
CA MET A 67 14.83 -6.41 -15.19
C MET A 67 15.01 -6.99 -16.61
N GLN A 68 15.46 -8.25 -16.78
CA GLN A 68 15.53 -8.89 -18.12
C GLN A 68 14.39 -9.90 -18.41
N LEU A 69 13.72 -10.43 -17.38
CA LEU A 69 12.68 -11.48 -17.49
C LEU A 69 11.23 -10.96 -17.59
N LEU A 70 11.02 -9.63 -17.56
CA LEU A 70 9.72 -8.92 -17.44
C LEU A 70 8.70 -9.16 -18.57
N ASN A 71 8.87 -10.23 -19.34
CA ASN A 71 7.84 -10.77 -20.21
C ASN A 71 6.79 -11.63 -19.47
N LYS A 72 6.94 -11.85 -18.16
CA LYS A 72 6.02 -12.70 -17.38
C LYS A 72 5.03 -11.88 -16.56
N ASN A 73 3.79 -12.34 -16.50
CA ASN A 73 2.77 -11.69 -15.68
C ASN A 73 3.19 -11.72 -14.19
N PRO A 74 2.99 -10.65 -13.39
CA PRO A 74 3.30 -10.69 -11.96
C PRO A 74 2.65 -11.83 -11.19
N GLU A 75 1.47 -12.28 -11.63
CA GLU A 75 0.82 -13.47 -11.11
C GLU A 75 1.65 -14.75 -11.34
N ASP A 76 2.25 -14.91 -12.52
CA ASP A 76 3.13 -16.05 -12.81
C ASP A 76 4.38 -16.03 -11.94
N VAL A 77 4.94 -14.83 -11.72
CA VAL A 77 6.09 -14.65 -10.84
C VAL A 77 5.71 -14.97 -9.40
N PHE A 78 4.54 -14.53 -8.93
CA PHE A 78 4.03 -14.83 -7.59
C PHE A 78 3.92 -16.34 -7.35
N LYS A 79 3.33 -17.05 -8.32
CA LYS A 79 3.22 -18.52 -8.31
C LYS A 79 4.58 -19.20 -8.35
N LYS A 80 5.50 -18.74 -9.20
CA LYS A 80 6.87 -19.29 -9.31
C LYS A 80 7.67 -19.12 -8.02
N LEU A 81 7.51 -17.99 -7.34
CA LEU A 81 8.11 -17.71 -6.03
C LEU A 81 7.40 -18.47 -4.89
N LYS A 82 6.31 -19.19 -5.18
CA LYS A 82 5.49 -19.94 -4.21
C LYS A 82 4.97 -19.08 -3.06
N LEU A 83 4.78 -17.77 -3.31
CA LEU A 83 4.37 -16.81 -2.29
C LEU A 83 3.05 -17.23 -1.65
N ALA A 84 2.10 -17.70 -2.46
CA ALA A 84 1.16 -18.81 -2.23
C ALA A 84 1.01 -19.36 -0.79
N LYS A 85 2.10 -19.97 -0.35
CA LYS A 85 2.17 -20.88 0.80
C LYS A 85 3.07 -20.33 1.91
N THR A 86 3.38 -19.04 1.85
CA THR A 86 4.33 -18.38 2.75
C THR A 86 3.63 -17.28 3.54
N ASN A 87 4.14 -16.99 4.73
CA ASN A 87 3.75 -15.77 5.42
C ASN A 87 4.37 -14.59 4.65
N LEU A 88 3.54 -13.63 4.23
CA LEU A 88 3.95 -12.45 3.45
C LEU A 88 4.45 -11.32 4.35
N GLN A 89 4.10 -11.34 5.63
CA GLN A 89 4.50 -10.30 6.57
C GLN A 89 6.01 -10.37 6.81
N ASN A 90 6.70 -9.24 6.61
CA ASN A 90 8.17 -9.10 6.75
C ASN A 90 8.94 -10.10 5.87
N ASN A 91 8.39 -10.47 4.72
CA ASN A 91 8.99 -11.42 3.80
C ASN A 91 9.73 -10.69 2.68
N ALA A 92 11.06 -10.71 2.72
CA ALA A 92 11.90 -10.04 1.72
C ALA A 92 11.62 -10.47 0.27
N VAL A 93 11.18 -11.72 0.04
CA VAL A 93 10.81 -12.20 -1.30
C VAL A 93 9.50 -11.58 -1.77
N PHE A 94 8.52 -11.45 -0.87
CA PHE A 94 7.28 -10.73 -1.16
C PHE A 94 7.52 -9.25 -1.42
N GLU A 95 8.39 -8.61 -0.62
CA GLU A 95 8.77 -7.20 -0.81
C GLU A 95 9.41 -6.98 -2.19
N GLN A 96 10.33 -7.85 -2.60
CA GLN A 96 10.91 -7.82 -3.95
C GLN A 96 9.88 -8.10 -5.05
N TRP A 97 8.92 -8.99 -4.81
CA TRP A 97 7.84 -9.23 -5.74
C TRP A 97 6.92 -8.00 -5.88
N LEU A 98 6.65 -7.26 -4.80
CA LEU A 98 5.95 -5.98 -4.89
C LEU A 98 6.74 -4.96 -5.71
N GLN A 99 8.06 -4.86 -5.50
CA GLN A 99 8.92 -4.02 -6.33
C GLN A 99 8.85 -4.42 -7.80
N TYR A 100 8.82 -5.73 -8.10
CA TYR A 100 8.61 -6.25 -9.45
C TYR A 100 7.26 -5.81 -10.03
N VAL A 101 6.17 -5.89 -9.26
CA VAL A 101 4.84 -5.43 -9.70
C VAL A 101 4.89 -3.96 -10.12
N TYR A 102 5.50 -3.09 -9.32
CA TYR A 102 5.64 -1.67 -9.67
C TYR A 102 6.43 -1.47 -10.96
N LYS A 103 7.55 -2.19 -11.14
CA LYS A 103 8.35 -2.13 -12.37
C LYS A 103 7.58 -2.65 -13.58
N PHE A 104 6.84 -3.74 -13.43
CA PHE A 104 5.99 -4.29 -14.48
C PHE A 104 4.90 -3.30 -14.90
N ARG A 105 4.20 -2.69 -13.94
CA ARG A 105 3.17 -1.67 -14.20
C ARG A 105 3.75 -0.44 -14.90
N ALA A 106 4.92 0.03 -14.45
CA ALA A 106 5.61 1.14 -15.10
C ALA A 106 5.99 0.81 -16.55
N ALA A 107 6.41 -0.43 -16.83
CA ALA A 107 6.82 -0.84 -18.17
C ALA A 107 5.67 -1.22 -19.12
N LYS A 108 4.55 -1.73 -18.60
CA LYS A 108 3.46 -2.33 -19.40
C LYS A 108 2.12 -1.59 -19.29
N GLY A 109 2.00 -0.68 -18.34
CA GLY A 109 0.76 0.01 -17.97
C GLY A 109 0.12 -0.59 -16.72
N GLU A 110 -0.40 0.27 -15.84
CA GLU A 110 -1.06 -0.13 -14.58
C GLU A 110 -2.25 -1.06 -14.82
N ASN A 111 -2.98 -0.85 -15.91
CA ASN A 111 -4.12 -1.68 -16.30
C ASN A 111 -3.74 -3.14 -16.64
N LYS A 112 -2.46 -3.45 -16.89
CA LYS A 112 -2.01 -4.83 -17.14
C LYS A 112 -1.95 -5.67 -15.87
N PHE A 113 -1.85 -5.02 -14.70
CA PHE A 113 -1.90 -5.69 -13.40
C PHE A 113 -2.40 -4.70 -12.34
N SER A 114 -3.70 -4.43 -12.33
CA SER A 114 -4.30 -3.42 -11.44
C SER A 114 -4.18 -3.76 -9.95
N ASP A 115 -4.47 -2.79 -9.08
CA ASP A 115 -4.56 -3.02 -7.63
C ASP A 115 -5.64 -4.05 -7.30
N GLN A 116 -6.80 -3.99 -7.95
CA GLN A 116 -7.83 -5.03 -7.82
C GLN A 116 -7.28 -6.42 -8.17
N ARG A 117 -6.46 -6.54 -9.22
CA ARG A 117 -5.89 -7.82 -9.61
C ARG A 117 -4.85 -8.32 -8.61
N LEU A 118 -4.06 -7.41 -8.02
CA LEU A 118 -3.15 -7.74 -6.92
C LEU A 118 -3.94 -8.22 -5.70
N PHE A 119 -4.98 -7.49 -5.30
CA PHE A 119 -5.83 -7.86 -4.18
C PHE A 119 -6.46 -9.24 -4.39
N ASN A 120 -7.09 -9.47 -5.55
CA ASN A 120 -7.71 -10.76 -5.89
C ASN A 120 -6.68 -11.88 -5.86
N LEU A 121 -5.46 -11.66 -6.37
CA LEU A 121 -4.40 -12.66 -6.30
C LEU A 121 -4.09 -13.09 -4.85
N LEU A 122 -4.03 -12.13 -3.91
CA LEU A 122 -3.81 -12.45 -2.50
C LEU A 122 -5.05 -13.13 -1.90
N TRP A 123 -6.25 -12.60 -2.15
CA TRP A 123 -7.49 -13.17 -1.64
C TRP A 123 -7.74 -14.60 -2.11
N ASP A 124 -7.59 -14.85 -3.41
CA ASP A 124 -7.77 -16.16 -4.06
C ASP A 124 -6.66 -17.15 -3.69
N SER A 125 -5.55 -16.65 -3.13
CA SER A 125 -4.48 -17.49 -2.57
C SER A 125 -4.78 -18.00 -1.16
N HIS A 126 -6.01 -17.86 -0.68
CA HIS A 126 -6.48 -18.29 0.64
C HIS A 126 -5.84 -17.55 1.82
N TYR A 127 -5.27 -16.37 1.59
CA TYR A 127 -4.96 -15.47 2.72
C TYR A 127 -6.26 -14.97 3.34
N HIS A 128 -6.34 -15.05 4.66
CA HIS A 128 -7.52 -14.64 5.40
C HIS A 128 -7.35 -13.24 5.99
N ALA A 129 -8.41 -12.74 6.64
CA ALA A 129 -8.36 -11.45 7.32
C ALA A 129 -7.19 -11.36 8.33
N ASP A 130 -6.86 -12.47 9.01
CA ASP A 130 -5.76 -12.52 9.98
C ASP A 130 -4.38 -12.34 9.34
N ASP A 131 -4.24 -12.67 8.06
CA ASP A 131 -3.00 -12.44 7.29
C ASP A 131 -3.00 -11.06 6.62
N LEU A 132 -4.12 -10.68 6.00
CA LEU A 132 -4.21 -9.53 5.12
C LEU A 132 -4.33 -8.20 5.86
N VAL A 133 -5.04 -8.16 7.00
CA VAL A 133 -5.14 -6.94 7.82
C VAL A 133 -3.76 -6.47 8.28
N PRO A 134 -2.94 -7.29 8.98
CA PRO A 134 -1.62 -6.83 9.43
C PRO A 134 -0.66 -6.59 8.27
N LEU A 135 -0.77 -7.36 7.17
CA LEU A 135 0.02 -7.12 5.96
C LEU A 135 -0.26 -5.74 5.37
N PHE A 136 -1.52 -5.41 5.10
CA PHE A 136 -1.85 -4.12 4.47
C PHE A 136 -1.65 -2.95 5.44
N GLN A 137 -1.75 -3.19 6.74
CA GLN A 137 -1.38 -2.19 7.74
C GLN A 137 0.13 -1.90 7.70
N SER A 138 1.00 -2.91 7.64
CA SER A 138 2.44 -2.68 7.63
C SER A 138 2.89 -1.91 6.38
N LEU A 139 2.25 -2.13 5.23
CA LEU A 139 2.51 -1.40 3.99
C LEU A 139 2.26 0.12 4.12
N THR A 140 1.46 0.58 5.09
CA THR A 140 1.24 2.03 5.31
C THR A 140 2.49 2.75 5.78
N HIS A 141 3.41 2.03 6.43
CA HIS A 141 4.68 2.57 6.94
C HIS A 141 5.82 2.46 5.93
N VAL A 142 5.55 1.91 4.74
CA VAL A 142 6.55 1.74 3.69
C VAL A 142 6.48 2.93 2.76
N GLN A 143 7.60 3.63 2.62
CA GLN A 143 7.69 4.78 1.72
C GLN A 143 7.26 4.35 0.30
N GLY A 144 6.37 5.13 -0.32
CA GLY A 144 5.85 4.84 -1.66
C GLY A 144 4.73 3.80 -1.73
N MET A 145 4.32 3.17 -0.62
CA MET A 145 3.23 2.17 -0.63
C MET A 145 1.95 2.62 0.06
N LYS A 146 1.90 3.83 0.65
CA LYS A 146 0.71 4.33 1.37
C LYS A 146 -0.57 4.33 0.51
N SER A 147 -0.48 4.55 -0.80
CA SER A 147 -1.65 4.50 -1.70
C SER A 147 -2.12 3.06 -1.91
N LEU A 148 -1.21 2.16 -2.28
CA LEU A 148 -1.51 0.73 -2.43
C LEU A 148 -2.09 0.14 -1.15
N ALA A 149 -1.48 0.44 0.01
CA ALA A 149 -1.95 0.00 1.31
C ALA A 149 -3.40 0.43 1.57
N ARG A 150 -3.73 1.70 1.30
CA ARG A 150 -5.10 2.22 1.40
C ARG A 150 -6.06 1.47 0.49
N THR A 151 -5.71 1.28 -0.79
CA THR A 151 -6.52 0.54 -1.75
C THR A 151 -6.76 -0.91 -1.30
N MET A 152 -5.73 -1.59 -0.82
CA MET A 152 -5.83 -2.97 -0.34
C MET A 152 -6.72 -3.10 0.89
N GLN A 153 -6.59 -2.18 1.85
CA GLN A 153 -7.44 -2.13 3.03
C GLN A 153 -8.91 -1.86 2.67
N LEU A 154 -9.16 -0.97 1.70
CA LEU A 154 -10.51 -0.70 1.21
C LEU A 154 -11.12 -1.94 0.56
N HIS A 155 -10.41 -2.60 -0.36
CA HIS A 155 -10.91 -3.83 -0.99
C HIS A 155 -11.20 -4.91 0.04
N LEU A 156 -10.32 -5.08 1.04
CA LEU A 156 -10.54 -6.01 2.14
C LEU A 156 -11.81 -5.67 2.92
N PHE A 157 -12.02 -4.39 3.24
CA PHE A 157 -13.24 -3.92 3.92
C PHE A 157 -14.52 -4.25 3.15
N GLU A 158 -14.48 -4.15 1.81
CA GLU A 158 -15.62 -4.36 0.93
C GLU A 158 -16.03 -5.82 0.78
N VAL A 159 -15.05 -6.74 0.75
CA VAL A 159 -15.34 -8.17 0.46
C VAL A 159 -15.34 -9.05 1.71
N ALA A 160 -14.63 -8.65 2.78
CA ALA A 160 -14.48 -9.50 3.96
C ALA A 160 -15.73 -9.46 4.87
N PRO A 161 -15.98 -10.51 5.66
CA PRO A 161 -17.11 -10.54 6.57
C PRO A 161 -17.02 -9.47 7.66
N GLN A 162 -18.17 -9.17 8.30
CA GLN A 162 -18.30 -8.08 9.27
C GLN A 162 -17.29 -8.13 10.43
N ASN A 163 -16.89 -9.33 10.87
CA ASN A 163 -15.92 -9.52 11.96
C ASN A 163 -14.53 -8.96 11.62
N THR A 164 -14.12 -8.97 10.34
CA THR A 164 -12.87 -8.38 9.86
C THR A 164 -12.78 -6.89 10.19
N ARG A 165 -13.90 -6.18 10.23
CA ARG A 165 -13.93 -4.74 10.56
C ARG A 165 -13.45 -4.43 11.97
N ASN A 166 -13.69 -5.34 12.92
CA ASN A 166 -13.15 -5.20 14.27
C ASN A 166 -11.63 -5.39 14.29
N MET A 167 -11.12 -6.30 13.44
CA MET A 167 -9.68 -6.51 13.29
C MET A 167 -9.01 -5.30 12.64
N MET A 168 -9.62 -4.74 11.60
CA MET A 168 -9.15 -3.50 10.98
C MET A 168 -9.11 -2.35 11.98
N ASN A 169 -10.14 -2.15 12.81
CA ASN A 169 -10.11 -1.12 13.86
C ASN A 169 -8.94 -1.29 14.83
N LYS A 170 -8.66 -2.53 15.25
CA LYS A 170 -7.51 -2.83 16.12
C LYS A 170 -6.20 -2.51 15.41
N ALA A 171 -6.05 -2.94 14.16
CA ALA A 171 -4.85 -2.71 13.37
C ALA A 171 -4.61 -1.22 13.10
N TRP A 172 -5.65 -0.45 12.79
CA TRP A 172 -5.57 1.01 12.62
C TRP A 172 -5.13 1.70 13.91
N LEU A 173 -5.71 1.32 15.05
CA LEU A 173 -5.33 1.90 16.34
C LEU A 173 -3.88 1.56 16.70
N GLN A 174 -3.47 0.31 16.53
CA GLN A 174 -2.11 -0.15 16.78
C GLN A 174 -1.08 0.46 15.82
N GLY A 175 -1.49 0.70 14.57
CA GLY A 175 -0.71 1.40 13.55
C GLY A 175 -0.72 2.92 13.69
N LEU A 176 -1.30 3.45 14.79
CA LEU A 176 -1.40 4.87 15.09
C LEU A 176 -2.15 5.69 14.03
N ASN A 177 -3.03 5.05 13.25
CA ASN A 177 -3.89 5.77 12.33
C ASN A 177 -4.83 6.69 13.11
N THR A 178 -4.90 7.94 12.67
CA THR A 178 -5.89 8.90 13.16
C THR A 178 -7.22 8.66 12.46
N PRO A 179 -8.34 9.23 12.95
CA PRO A 179 -9.59 9.17 12.21
C PRO A 179 -9.51 9.85 10.84
N ASP A 180 -8.61 10.83 10.66
CA ASP A 180 -8.30 11.41 9.35
C ASP A 180 -7.67 10.39 8.38
N ASP A 181 -6.68 9.63 8.85
CA ASP A 181 -6.10 8.55 8.04
C ASP A 181 -7.17 7.51 7.65
N VAL A 182 -8.03 7.10 8.58
CA VAL A 182 -9.09 6.10 8.32
C VAL A 182 -10.18 6.66 7.41
N PHE A 183 -10.47 7.96 7.49
CA PHE A 183 -11.38 8.64 6.57
C PHE A 183 -10.90 8.49 5.11
N HIS A 184 -9.60 8.70 4.89
CA HIS A 184 -8.95 8.54 3.59
C HIS A 184 -8.76 7.08 3.18
N ILE A 185 -8.52 6.15 4.11
CA ILE A 185 -8.49 4.70 3.81
C ILE A 185 -9.85 4.28 3.25
N LEU A 186 -10.94 4.78 3.82
CA LEU A 186 -12.31 4.44 3.45
C LEU A 186 -12.85 5.28 2.26
N LEU A 187 -12.02 6.13 1.66
CA LEU A 187 -12.37 7.02 0.55
C LEU A 187 -13.67 7.80 0.80
N LEU A 188 -13.85 8.29 2.02
CA LEU A 188 -15.05 9.03 2.40
C LEU A 188 -15.06 10.43 1.78
N GLU A 189 -13.91 10.96 1.36
CA GLU A 189 -13.84 12.27 0.70
C GLU A 189 -14.61 12.36 -0.63
N LYS A 190 -14.82 11.22 -1.31
CA LYS A 190 -15.50 11.20 -2.61
C LYS A 190 -17.01 11.04 -2.46
N ASN A 191 -17.44 10.05 -1.67
CA ASN A 191 -18.85 9.62 -1.59
C ASN A 191 -19.26 9.24 -0.15
N ALA A 192 -18.90 10.04 0.87
CA ALA A 192 -19.20 9.73 2.28
C ALA A 192 -20.66 9.36 2.56
N LEU A 193 -21.59 10.11 1.96
CA LEU A 193 -23.03 9.98 2.22
C LEU A 193 -23.67 8.79 1.48
N GLU A 194 -23.06 8.32 0.40
CA GLU A 194 -23.55 7.18 -0.38
C GLU A 194 -23.00 5.85 0.16
N SER A 195 -21.95 5.90 0.98
CA SER A 195 -21.32 4.71 1.51
C SER A 195 -22.02 4.19 2.76
N GLN A 196 -23.05 3.37 2.56
CA GLN A 196 -23.88 2.78 3.62
C GLN A 196 -23.10 2.06 4.73
N GLN A 197 -21.90 1.56 4.42
CA GLN A 197 -21.11 0.77 5.36
C GLN A 197 -19.80 1.46 5.81
N ARG A 198 -19.20 2.32 4.98
CA ARG A 198 -17.91 2.95 5.31
C ARG A 198 -18.06 4.08 6.33
N LEU A 199 -19.08 4.94 6.19
CA LEU A 199 -19.29 6.03 7.15
C LEU A 199 -19.60 5.52 8.57
N PRO A 200 -20.52 4.54 8.77
CA PRO A 200 -20.71 3.94 10.09
C PRO A 200 -19.45 3.26 10.64
N GLN A 201 -18.64 2.64 9.78
CA GLN A 201 -17.37 2.05 10.20
C GLN A 201 -16.40 3.12 10.71
N TRP A 202 -16.25 4.21 9.97
CA TRP A 202 -15.39 5.32 10.35
C TRP A 202 -15.84 5.95 11.68
N LEU A 203 -17.14 6.20 11.86
CA LEU A 203 -17.68 6.70 13.13
C LEU A 203 -17.35 5.77 14.30
N LYS A 204 -17.49 4.45 14.09
CA LYS A 204 -17.11 3.45 15.09
C LYS A 204 -15.62 3.51 15.42
N PHE A 205 -14.75 3.63 14.42
CA PHE A 205 -13.32 3.79 14.66
C PHE A 205 -13.00 5.09 15.41
N ALA A 206 -13.59 6.21 15.03
CA ALA A 206 -13.38 7.50 15.69
C ALA A 206 -13.75 7.46 17.18
N GLU A 207 -14.86 6.80 17.55
CA GLU A 207 -15.24 6.60 18.96
C GLU A 207 -14.27 5.68 19.72
N ILE A 208 -13.74 4.63 19.08
CA ILE A 208 -12.68 3.80 19.67
C ILE A 208 -11.43 4.65 19.90
N TYR A 209 -10.96 5.36 18.88
CA TYR A 209 -9.78 6.21 18.95
C TYR A 209 -9.90 7.26 20.06
N LYS A 210 -11.07 7.90 20.18
CA LYS A 210 -11.38 8.84 21.26
C LYS A 210 -11.18 8.25 22.64
N THR A 211 -11.77 7.09 22.85
CA THR A 211 -11.82 6.42 24.15
C THR A 211 -10.41 6.04 24.58
N GLU A 212 -9.63 5.47 23.67
CA GLU A 212 -8.27 5.02 23.90
C GLU A 212 -7.30 6.21 24.11
N ASN A 213 -7.51 7.32 23.41
CA ASN A 213 -6.68 8.53 23.55
C ASN A 213 -7.22 9.55 24.58
N LYS A 214 -8.30 9.22 25.31
CA LYS A 214 -8.93 10.08 26.33
C LYS A 214 -9.32 11.49 25.82
N ILE A 215 -9.79 11.57 24.57
CA ILE A 215 -10.19 12.84 23.94
C ILE A 215 -11.61 13.22 24.40
N SER A 216 -11.79 14.43 24.92
CA SER A 216 -13.05 14.87 25.53
C SER A 216 -14.09 15.41 24.54
N SER A 217 -13.70 15.91 23.36
CA SER A 217 -14.62 16.51 22.36
C SER A 217 -14.12 16.32 20.93
N TRP A 218 -15.07 16.15 19.98
CA TRP A 218 -14.84 15.96 18.53
C TRP A 218 -15.41 17.10 17.67
N LYS A 219 -16.06 18.08 18.29
CA LYS A 219 -16.95 19.00 17.57
C LYS A 219 -16.16 19.93 16.62
N GLY A 220 -14.88 20.18 16.90
CA GLY A 220 -14.00 20.95 16.02
C GLY A 220 -13.51 20.10 14.85
N GLU A 221 -12.99 18.92 15.16
CA GLU A 221 -12.34 17.98 14.25
C GLU A 221 -13.33 17.38 13.25
N LEU A 222 -14.52 16.96 13.69
CA LEU A 222 -15.58 16.49 12.79
C LEU A 222 -16.05 17.60 11.84
N ASN A 223 -16.14 18.84 12.34
CA ASN A 223 -16.50 19.97 11.50
C ASN A 223 -15.39 20.31 10.50
N LEU A 224 -14.12 20.15 10.87
CA LEU A 224 -12.99 20.29 9.96
C LEU A 224 -13.07 19.20 8.88
N MET A 225 -13.12 17.93 9.26
CA MET A 225 -13.12 16.79 8.34
C MET A 225 -14.34 16.72 7.41
N LEU A 226 -15.51 17.21 7.84
CA LEU A 226 -16.73 17.19 7.02
C LEU A 226 -16.96 18.47 6.21
N LYS A 227 -16.24 19.57 6.50
CA LYS A 227 -16.42 20.86 5.80
C LYS A 227 -15.27 21.22 4.87
N THR A 228 -14.07 20.66 5.04
CA THR A 228 -12.99 20.95 4.10
C THR A 228 -13.31 20.34 2.74
N PRO A 229 -13.24 21.10 1.63
CA PRO A 229 -13.16 20.50 0.32
C PRO A 229 -11.86 19.69 0.29
N HIS A 230 -11.98 18.37 0.25
CA HIS A 230 -10.84 17.50 0.03
C HIS A 230 -10.42 17.68 -1.44
N GLU A 231 -9.52 18.64 -1.69
CA GLU A 231 -9.00 18.93 -3.02
C GLU A 231 -8.27 17.71 -3.62
N LYS A 232 -8.34 17.64 -4.95
CA LYS A 232 -8.02 16.48 -5.79
C LYS A 232 -6.53 16.18 -5.87
#